data_AF-H5SI16-F1
#
_entry.id   AF-H5SI16-F1
#
_cell.length_a   1.000
_cell.length_b   1.000
_cell.length_c   1.000
_cell.angle_alpha   90.00
_cell.angle_beta   90.00
_cell.angle_gamma   90.00
#
_symmetry.space_group_name_H-M   'P 1'
#
loop_
_entity.id
_entity.type
_entity.pdbx_description
1 polymer ?
#
loop_
_entity_poly.entity_id
_entity_poly.type
_entity_poly.pdbx_seq_one_letter_code
_entity_poly.pdbx_strand_id
1 'polypeptide(L)'
;MSLHDESLCALLEKLSAATPTPGGGSAAALVGSVAASLVAMVAGLTVGKRAYQAVEQEMRTVLSEAIRLRDELLELADRDSEAFNAVMAAYRLPKETETDRAAREKAIQAALRGATEVPYQTALRCFRVLELAEVVVARGNKSALSDGGAAAVLAEGALQAALFNVAINLASISDEAFKGEYAHERERLSQQAQAKRQAILRTIAERHE
;
A
#
# COMPACT_ATOMS: atom_id res chain seq x y z
N MET A 1 -12.19 -3.21 16.79
CA MET A 1 -10.75 -3.14 17.06
C MET A 1 -10.08 -2.95 15.73
N SER A 2 -9.10 -2.05 15.68
CA SER A 2 -8.28 -1.88 14.49
C SER A 2 -7.42 -3.14 14.29
N LEU A 3 -7.19 -3.52 13.04
CA LEU A 3 -6.31 -4.63 12.65
C LEU A 3 -4.86 -4.33 13.04
N HIS A 4 -4.46 -3.05 13.04
CA HIS A 4 -3.08 -2.66 13.34
C HIS A 4 -2.77 -2.58 14.85
N ASP A 5 -3.79 -2.63 15.71
CA ASP A 5 -3.63 -2.70 17.17
C ASP A 5 -3.42 -4.14 17.68
N GLU A 6 -3.59 -5.14 16.80
CA GLU A 6 -3.47 -6.55 17.17
C GLU A 6 -2.01 -7.04 17.13
N SER A 7 -1.74 -8.11 17.88
CA SER A 7 -0.44 -8.78 17.75
C SER A 7 -0.27 -9.36 16.34
N LEU A 8 0.97 -9.41 15.85
CA LEU A 8 1.27 -10.00 14.54
C LEU A 8 0.76 -11.45 14.43
N CYS A 9 0.85 -12.24 15.50
CA CYS A 9 0.33 -13.61 15.50
C CYS A 9 -1.19 -13.65 15.30
N ALA A 10 -1.94 -12.81 16.02
CA ALA A 10 -3.39 -12.72 15.86
C ALA A 10 -3.80 -12.27 14.46
N LEU A 11 -3.05 -11.33 13.87
CA LEU A 11 -3.28 -10.86 12.51
C LEU A 11 -3.05 -11.97 11.47
N LEU A 12 -1.97 -12.75 11.63
CA LEU A 12 -1.67 -13.89 10.75
C LEU A 12 -2.73 -14.99 10.89
N GLU A 13 -3.19 -15.29 12.10
CA GLU A 13 -4.31 -16.22 12.34
C GLU A 13 -5.56 -15.77 11.58
N LYS A 14 -5.91 -14.48 11.66
CA LYS A 14 -7.06 -13.91 10.94
C LYS A 14 -6.92 -13.96 9.43
N LEU A 15 -5.75 -13.60 8.88
CA LEU A 15 -5.48 -13.67 7.44
C LEU A 15 -5.52 -15.11 6.91
N SER A 16 -5.17 -16.08 7.75
CA SER A 16 -5.21 -17.51 7.40
C SER A 16 -6.58 -18.16 7.59
N ALA A 17 -7.53 -17.47 8.23
CA ALA A 17 -8.85 -18.00 8.50
C ALA A 17 -9.70 -18.07 7.21
N ALA A 18 -10.63 -19.04 7.16
CA ALA A 18 -11.59 -19.19 6.07
C ALA A 18 -12.74 -18.15 6.15
N THR A 19 -12.38 -16.86 6.25
CA THR A 19 -13.29 -15.73 6.33
C THR A 19 -12.96 -14.69 5.25
N PRO A 20 -13.94 -13.92 4.74
CA PRO A 20 -13.69 -12.96 3.67
C PRO A 20 -12.78 -11.77 4.02
N THR A 21 -12.64 -11.44 5.31
CA THR A 21 -11.83 -10.31 5.80
C THR A 21 -11.15 -10.65 7.12
N PRO A 22 -9.93 -10.16 7.40
CA PRO A 22 -9.08 -9.33 6.52
C PRO A 22 -8.53 -10.13 5.33
N GLY A 23 -8.26 -9.44 4.22
CA GLY A 23 -7.84 -10.07 2.96
C GLY A 23 -6.56 -9.49 2.37
N GLY A 24 -6.38 -9.69 1.05
CA GLY A 24 -5.17 -9.28 0.34
C GLY A 24 -4.90 -7.77 0.34
N GLY A 25 -5.95 -6.93 0.30
CA GLY A 25 -5.81 -5.46 0.37
C GLY A 25 -5.26 -4.99 1.73
N SER A 26 -5.83 -5.53 2.81
CA SER A 26 -5.38 -5.29 4.19
C SER A 26 -3.93 -5.77 4.37
N ALA A 27 -3.59 -6.97 3.89
CA ALA A 27 -2.23 -7.51 3.92
C ALA A 27 -1.24 -6.64 3.12
N ALA A 28 -1.62 -6.14 1.95
CA ALA A 28 -0.80 -5.24 1.14
C ALA A 28 -0.47 -3.96 1.91
N ALA A 29 -1.45 -3.34 2.56
CA ALA A 29 -1.25 -2.14 3.35
C ALA A 29 -0.31 -2.38 4.54
N LEU A 30 -0.47 -3.50 5.25
CA LEU A 30 0.41 -3.91 6.36
C LEU A 30 1.85 -4.16 5.90
N VAL A 31 2.07 -4.83 4.77
CA VAL A 31 3.42 -5.01 4.22
C VAL A 31 4.02 -3.66 3.79
N GLY A 32 3.21 -2.76 3.24
CA GLY A 32 3.62 -1.39 2.93
C GLY A 32 4.10 -0.63 4.18
N SER A 33 3.41 -0.77 5.32
CA SER A 33 3.81 -0.10 6.57
C SER A 33 5.11 -0.66 7.14
N VAL A 34 5.38 -1.96 6.96
CA VAL A 34 6.68 -2.57 7.26
C VAL A 34 7.78 -1.96 6.38
N ALA A 35 7.54 -1.83 5.07
CA ALA A 35 8.49 -1.19 4.17
C ALA A 35 8.79 0.27 4.58
N ALA A 36 7.76 1.04 4.91
CA ALA A 36 7.90 2.42 5.41
C ALA A 36 8.72 2.46 6.71
N SER A 37 8.50 1.52 7.62
CA SER A 37 9.25 1.42 8.87
C SER A 37 10.74 1.14 8.65
N LEU A 38 11.09 0.32 7.65
CA LEU A 38 12.48 0.08 7.27
C LEU A 38 13.13 1.34 6.68
N VAL A 39 12.43 2.08 5.82
CA VAL A 39 12.91 3.39 5.31
C VAL A 39 13.19 4.35 6.48
N ALA A 40 12.24 4.48 7.41
CA ALA A 40 12.39 5.30 8.60
C ALA A 40 13.62 4.88 9.42
N MET A 41 13.82 3.58 9.63
CA MET A 41 14.98 3.05 10.34
C MET A 41 16.30 3.45 9.66
N VAL A 42 16.42 3.26 8.34
CA VAL A 42 17.66 3.62 7.61
C VAL A 42 17.93 5.11 7.68
N ALA A 43 16.90 5.94 7.49
CA ALA A 43 17.01 7.39 7.62
C ALA A 43 17.44 7.80 9.04
N GLY A 44 16.81 7.23 10.07
CA GLY A 44 17.15 7.46 11.48
C GLY A 44 18.59 7.04 11.83
N LEU A 45 19.06 5.91 11.30
CA LEU A 45 20.46 5.46 11.44
C LEU A 45 21.46 6.33 10.67
N THR A 46 21.00 7.22 9.81
CA THR A 46 21.83 8.15 9.03
C THR A 46 21.93 9.52 9.71
N VAL A 47 20.83 10.01 10.29
CA VAL A 47 20.77 11.30 10.99
C VAL A 47 21.77 11.36 12.16
N GLY A 48 22.45 12.49 12.32
CA GLY A 48 23.39 12.74 13.42
C GLY A 48 24.77 12.09 13.27
N LYS A 49 25.00 11.28 12.22
CA LYS A 49 26.31 10.72 11.94
C LYS A 49 27.21 11.72 11.22
N ARG A 50 28.43 11.90 11.74
CA ARG A 50 29.43 12.82 11.16
C ARG A 50 29.69 12.58 9.67
N ALA A 51 29.72 11.33 9.23
CA ALA A 51 29.93 10.96 7.83
C ALA A 51 28.78 11.35 6.88
N TYR A 52 27.61 11.70 7.42
CA TYR A 52 26.37 11.95 6.67
C TYR A 52 25.79 13.36 6.89
N GLN A 53 26.60 14.30 7.42
CA GLN A 53 26.16 15.69 7.67
C GLN A 53 25.61 16.37 6.41
N ALA A 54 26.18 16.09 5.24
CA ALA A 54 25.72 16.67 3.96
C ALA A 54 24.31 16.23 3.54
N VAL A 55 23.79 15.13 4.12
CA VAL A 55 22.45 14.59 3.80
C VAL A 55 21.51 14.62 5.00
N GLU A 56 21.93 15.22 6.11
CA GLU A 56 21.18 15.13 7.38
C GLU A 56 19.77 15.70 7.27
N GLN A 57 19.61 16.88 6.65
CA GLN A 57 18.29 17.50 6.50
C GLN A 57 17.35 16.67 5.61
N GLU A 58 17.87 16.11 4.52
CA GLU A 58 17.11 15.21 3.65
C GLU A 58 16.66 13.95 4.41
N MET A 59 17.56 13.35 5.18
CA MET A 59 17.23 12.15 5.96
C MET A 59 16.23 12.44 7.08
N ARG A 60 16.24 13.64 7.66
CA ARG A 60 15.18 14.07 8.60
C ARG A 60 13.82 14.16 7.91
N THR A 61 13.76 14.73 6.71
CA THR A 61 12.54 14.77 5.91
C THR A 61 12.05 13.37 5.57
N VAL A 62 12.93 12.52 5.04
CA VAL A 62 12.62 11.11 4.72
C VAL A 62 12.10 10.36 5.94
N LEU A 63 12.77 10.49 7.10
CA LEU A 63 12.35 9.88 8.35
C LEU A 63 10.91 10.28 8.73
N SER A 64 10.64 11.59 8.73
CA SER A 64 9.30 12.10 9.09
C SER A 64 8.22 11.63 8.13
N GLU A 65 8.52 11.60 6.83
CA GLU A 65 7.57 11.18 5.81
C GLU A 65 7.32 9.67 5.85
N ALA A 66 8.35 8.87 6.06
CA ALA A 66 8.23 7.42 6.19
C ALA A 66 7.39 7.01 7.41
N ILE A 67 7.52 7.72 8.54
CA ILE A 67 6.67 7.52 9.72
C ILE A 67 5.20 7.85 9.40
N ARG A 68 4.94 8.98 8.74
CA ARG A 68 3.58 9.35 8.32
C ARG A 68 2.98 8.28 7.39
N LEU A 69 3.75 7.81 6.39
CA LEU A 69 3.29 6.79 5.45
C LEU A 69 3.03 5.45 6.12
N ARG A 70 3.84 5.06 7.12
CA ARG A 70 3.58 3.88 7.94
C ARG A 70 2.19 3.99 8.57
N ASP A 71 1.89 5.10 9.23
CA ASP A 71 0.62 5.28 9.95
C ASP A 71 -0.57 5.32 8.97
N GLU A 72 -0.44 6.03 7.85
CA GLU A 72 -1.47 6.03 6.79
C GLU A 72 -1.74 4.63 6.21
N LEU A 73 -0.68 3.81 6.05
CA LEU A 73 -0.82 2.44 5.56
C LEU A 73 -1.49 1.51 6.59
N LEU A 74 -1.26 1.73 7.89
CA LEU A 74 -1.98 1.00 8.93
C LEU A 74 -3.47 1.35 8.93
N GLU A 75 -3.82 2.63 8.80
CA GLU A 75 -5.22 3.06 8.66
C GLU A 75 -5.87 2.49 7.39
N LEU A 76 -5.14 2.43 6.28
CA LEU A 76 -5.65 1.86 5.03
C LEU A 76 -5.93 0.35 5.15
N ALA A 77 -5.22 -0.38 6.01
CA ALA A 77 -5.52 -1.79 6.28
C ALA A 77 -6.92 -1.96 6.90
N ASP A 78 -7.28 -1.10 7.85
CA ASP A 78 -8.62 -1.11 8.46
C ASP A 78 -9.69 -0.71 7.44
N ARG A 79 -9.42 0.37 6.70
CA ARG A 79 -10.36 0.89 5.68
C ARG A 79 -10.65 -0.12 4.58
N ASP A 80 -9.71 -1.01 4.25
CA ASP A 80 -9.91 -2.07 3.28
C ASP A 80 -10.98 -3.07 3.77
N SER A 81 -10.87 -3.48 5.03
CA SER A 81 -11.86 -4.35 5.66
C SER A 81 -13.22 -3.66 5.81
N GLU A 82 -13.27 -2.37 6.14
CA GLU A 82 -14.50 -1.58 6.18
C GLU A 82 -15.16 -1.46 4.81
N ALA A 83 -14.38 -1.18 3.77
CA ALA A 83 -14.88 -1.05 2.40
C ALA A 83 -15.44 -2.38 1.88
N PHE A 84 -14.78 -3.50 2.18
CA PHE A 84 -15.31 -4.83 1.86
C PHE A 84 -16.66 -5.09 2.56
N ASN A 85 -16.74 -4.77 3.85
CA ASN A 85 -17.99 -4.93 4.62
C ASN A 85 -19.12 -4.07 4.06
N ALA A 86 -18.83 -2.85 3.59
CA ALA A 86 -19.81 -1.99 2.94
C ALA A 86 -20.32 -2.60 1.61
N VAL A 87 -19.44 -3.19 0.80
CA VAL A 87 -19.83 -3.91 -0.42
C VAL A 87 -20.73 -5.10 -0.07
N MET A 88 -20.38 -5.90 0.94
CA MET A 88 -21.21 -7.03 1.39
C MET A 88 -22.57 -6.58 1.92
N ALA A 89 -22.63 -5.47 2.66
CA ALA A 89 -23.88 -4.90 3.13
C ALA A 89 -24.78 -4.47 1.97
N ALA A 90 -24.21 -3.85 0.93
CA ALA A 90 -24.95 -3.48 -0.28
C ALA A 90 -25.51 -4.72 -1.01
N TYR A 91 -24.74 -5.82 -1.10
CA TYR A 91 -25.22 -7.07 -1.70
C TYR A 91 -26.38 -7.72 -0.93
N ARG A 92 -26.53 -7.44 0.36
CA ARG A 92 -27.61 -7.97 1.23
C ARG A 92 -28.90 -7.16 1.18
N LEU A 93 -28.93 -6.02 0.49
CA LEU A 93 -30.15 -5.22 0.35
C LEU A 93 -31.27 -6.01 -0.37
N PRO A 94 -32.55 -5.66 -0.12
CA PRO A 94 -33.72 -6.25 -0.79
C PRO A 94 -33.61 -6.22 -2.32
N LYS A 95 -34.28 -7.16 -2.99
CA LYS A 95 -34.28 -7.33 -4.46
C LYS A 95 -35.62 -7.83 -5.04
N GLU A 96 -36.68 -7.73 -4.25
CA GLU A 96 -38.00 -8.28 -4.53
C GLU A 96 -38.76 -7.41 -5.54
N THR A 97 -38.68 -6.08 -5.41
CA THR A 97 -39.33 -5.14 -6.33
C THR A 97 -38.33 -4.48 -7.29
N GLU A 98 -38.83 -3.91 -8.39
CA GLU A 98 -37.98 -3.12 -9.31
C GLU A 98 -37.32 -1.92 -8.61
N THR A 99 -38.03 -1.27 -7.69
CA THR A 99 -37.48 -0.19 -6.86
C THR A 99 -36.36 -0.70 -5.97
N ASP A 100 -36.52 -1.87 -5.35
CA ASP A 100 -35.49 -2.48 -4.51
C ASP A 100 -34.25 -2.83 -5.33
N ARG A 101 -34.45 -3.43 -6.51
CA ARG A 101 -33.36 -3.79 -7.43
C ARG A 101 -32.57 -2.56 -7.86
N ALA A 102 -33.24 -1.47 -8.24
CA ALA A 102 -32.60 -0.23 -8.63
C ALA A 102 -31.81 0.42 -7.48
N ALA A 103 -32.40 0.47 -6.27
CA ALA A 103 -31.72 1.01 -5.09
C ALA A 103 -30.52 0.16 -4.67
N ARG A 104 -30.66 -1.16 -4.72
CA ARG A 104 -29.59 -2.13 -4.43
C ARG A 104 -28.44 -2.00 -5.41
N GLU A 105 -28.71 -1.94 -6.71
CA GLU A 105 -27.65 -1.79 -7.73
C GLU A 105 -26.88 -0.48 -7.52
N LYS A 106 -27.59 0.62 -7.27
CA LYS A 106 -26.96 1.92 -6.97
C LYS A 106 -26.04 1.84 -5.74
N ALA A 107 -26.48 1.16 -4.68
CA ALA A 107 -25.69 0.98 -3.47
C ALA A 107 -24.44 0.12 -3.70
N ILE A 108 -24.56 -0.96 -4.49
CA ILE A 108 -23.43 -1.83 -4.85
C ILE A 108 -22.40 -1.04 -5.66
N GLN A 109 -22.82 -0.31 -6.69
CA GLN A 109 -21.91 0.49 -7.51
C GLN A 109 -21.19 1.58 -6.70
N ALA A 110 -21.89 2.23 -5.77
CA ALA A 110 -21.28 3.22 -4.88
C ALA A 110 -20.25 2.56 -3.93
N ALA A 111 -20.58 1.42 -3.34
CA ALA A 111 -19.68 0.69 -2.44
C ALA A 111 -18.44 0.16 -3.18
N LEU A 112 -18.60 -0.35 -4.41
CA LEU A 112 -17.49 -0.84 -5.23
C LEU A 112 -16.50 0.28 -5.60
N ARG A 113 -16.96 1.50 -5.85
CA ARG A 113 -16.06 2.65 -6.05
C ARG A 113 -15.22 2.91 -4.79
N GLY A 114 -15.86 2.93 -3.63
CA GLY A 114 -15.15 3.07 -2.34
C GLY A 114 -14.14 1.95 -2.11
N ALA A 115 -14.52 0.70 -2.39
CA ALA A 115 -13.65 -0.47 -2.28
C ALA A 115 -12.53 -0.50 -3.33
N THR A 116 -12.67 0.20 -4.46
CA THR A 116 -11.59 0.37 -5.46
C THR A 116 -10.60 1.44 -5.00
N GLU A 117 -11.11 2.50 -4.40
CA GLU A 117 -10.29 3.65 -3.99
C GLU A 117 -9.31 3.31 -2.87
N VAL A 118 -9.72 2.50 -1.89
CA VAL A 118 -8.84 2.12 -0.77
C VAL A 118 -7.54 1.43 -1.24
N PRO A 119 -7.58 0.31 -2.00
CA PRO A 119 -6.36 -0.31 -2.49
C PRO A 119 -5.59 0.56 -3.49
N TYR A 120 -6.26 1.45 -4.23
CA TYR A 120 -5.55 2.44 -5.07
C TYR A 120 -4.74 3.42 -4.21
N GLN A 121 -5.30 3.95 -3.13
CA GLN A 121 -4.58 4.79 -2.18
C GLN A 121 -3.43 4.03 -1.50
N THR A 122 -3.62 2.75 -1.15
CA THR A 122 -2.53 1.88 -0.67
C THR A 122 -1.39 1.78 -1.67
N ALA A 123 -1.70 1.54 -2.96
CA ALA A 123 -0.70 1.49 -4.01
C ALA A 123 0.08 2.81 -4.14
N LEU A 124 -0.60 3.96 -4.05
CA LEU A 124 0.06 5.27 -4.08
C LEU A 124 1.00 5.49 -2.88
N ARG A 125 0.60 5.07 -1.66
CA ARG A 125 1.45 5.19 -0.47
C ARG A 125 2.66 4.26 -0.58
N CYS A 126 2.47 3.03 -1.04
CA CYS A 126 3.56 2.09 -1.31
C CYS A 126 4.52 2.62 -2.38
N PHE A 127 4.01 3.27 -3.44
CA PHE A 127 4.86 3.92 -4.44
C PHE A 127 5.70 5.03 -3.81
N ARG A 128 5.09 5.85 -2.95
CA ARG A 128 5.81 6.90 -2.24
C ARG A 128 6.88 6.33 -1.31
N VAL A 129 6.60 5.24 -0.59
CA VAL A 129 7.60 4.51 0.22
C VAL A 129 8.76 4.03 -0.66
N LEU A 130 8.48 3.52 -1.86
CA LEU A 130 9.50 3.09 -2.82
C LEU A 130 10.40 4.25 -3.28
N GLU A 131 9.84 5.45 -3.48
CA GLU A 131 10.62 6.67 -3.75
C GLU A 131 11.52 7.05 -2.57
N LEU A 132 11.05 6.93 -1.34
CA LEU A 132 11.89 7.18 -0.16
C LEU A 132 12.96 6.10 0.02
N ALA A 133 12.66 4.85 -0.33
CA ALA A 133 13.60 3.74 -0.32
C ALA A 133 14.79 4.03 -1.28
N GLU A 134 14.52 4.60 -2.45
CA GLU A 134 15.55 5.05 -3.39
C GLU A 134 16.50 6.07 -2.76
N VAL A 135 15.97 7.06 -2.04
CA VAL A 135 16.77 8.09 -1.38
C VAL A 135 17.69 7.49 -0.32
N VAL A 136 17.17 6.64 0.56
CA VAL A 136 17.99 6.02 1.61
C VAL A 136 18.99 5.01 1.06
N VAL A 137 18.67 4.32 -0.04
CA VAL A 137 19.59 3.42 -0.74
C VAL A 137 20.70 4.18 -1.45
N ALA A 138 20.41 5.35 -2.03
CA ALA A 138 21.44 6.13 -2.72
C ALA A 138 22.37 6.85 -1.74
N ARG A 139 21.80 7.44 -0.69
CA ARG A 139 22.48 8.46 0.14
C ARG A 139 22.57 8.13 1.62
N GLY A 140 21.81 7.14 2.08
CA GLY A 140 21.75 6.74 3.48
C GLY A 140 22.96 5.95 3.96
N ASN A 141 22.89 5.58 5.23
CA ASN A 141 23.88 4.78 5.93
C ASN A 141 24.22 3.48 5.19
N LYS A 142 25.49 3.33 4.77
CA LYS A 142 25.97 2.18 3.99
C LYS A 142 25.79 0.86 4.75
N SER A 143 25.88 0.87 6.08
CA SER A 143 25.69 -0.33 6.90
C SER A 143 24.25 -0.83 6.96
N ALA A 144 23.27 -0.02 6.54
CA ALA A 144 21.84 -0.38 6.51
C ALA A 144 21.31 -0.44 5.06
N LEU A 145 22.20 -0.62 4.08
CA LEU A 145 21.86 -0.69 2.66
C LEU A 145 20.92 -1.88 2.36
N SER A 146 21.14 -3.02 3.01
CA SER A 146 20.28 -4.20 2.88
C SER A 146 18.84 -3.92 3.33
N ASP A 147 18.66 -3.12 4.39
CA ASP A 147 17.34 -2.74 4.90
C ASP A 147 16.61 -1.81 3.94
N GLY A 148 17.33 -0.87 3.32
CA GLY A 148 16.79 -0.02 2.26
C GLY A 148 16.37 -0.83 1.01
N GLY A 149 17.15 -1.86 0.66
CA GLY A 149 16.81 -2.79 -0.41
C GLY A 149 15.58 -3.64 -0.10
N ALA A 150 15.50 -4.18 1.12
CA ALA A 150 14.33 -4.92 1.59
C ALA A 150 13.08 -4.02 1.55
N ALA A 151 13.19 -2.77 2.01
CA ALA A 151 12.10 -1.80 1.94
C ALA A 151 11.60 -1.60 0.49
N ALA A 152 12.51 -1.46 -0.47
CA ALA A 152 12.12 -1.29 -1.87
C ALA A 152 11.40 -2.51 -2.46
N VAL A 153 11.86 -3.73 -2.15
CA VAL A 153 11.20 -4.96 -2.60
C VAL A 153 9.82 -5.11 -1.97
N LEU A 154 9.71 -4.87 -0.67
CA LEU A 154 8.44 -4.98 0.06
C LEU A 154 7.43 -3.91 -0.40
N ALA A 155 7.86 -2.66 -0.60
CA ALA A 155 7.00 -1.58 -1.06
C ALA A 155 6.43 -1.87 -2.47
N GLU A 156 7.27 -2.36 -3.38
CA GLU A 156 6.81 -2.72 -4.74
C GLU A 156 5.87 -3.93 -4.71
N GLY A 157 6.21 -4.98 -3.96
CA GLY A 157 5.33 -6.14 -3.80
C GLY A 157 3.97 -5.79 -3.18
N ALA A 158 3.96 -4.94 -2.15
CA ALA A 158 2.75 -4.42 -1.53
C ALA A 158 1.92 -3.59 -2.51
N LEU A 159 2.57 -2.76 -3.34
CA LEU A 159 1.90 -2.01 -4.40
C LEU A 159 1.20 -2.96 -5.38
N GLN A 160 1.89 -3.97 -5.90
CA GLN A 160 1.28 -4.93 -6.83
C GLN A 160 0.11 -5.67 -6.18
N ALA A 161 0.27 -6.10 -4.93
CA ALA A 161 -0.79 -6.77 -4.17
C ALA A 161 -2.04 -5.88 -4.03
N ALA A 162 -1.86 -4.59 -3.73
CA ALA A 162 -2.96 -3.65 -3.68
C ALA A 162 -3.64 -3.48 -5.07
N LEU A 163 -2.85 -3.37 -6.15
CA LEU A 163 -3.37 -3.24 -7.51
C LEU A 163 -4.17 -4.47 -8.01
N PHE A 164 -3.95 -5.67 -7.46
CA PHE A 164 -4.82 -6.82 -7.73
C PHE A 164 -6.23 -6.61 -7.20
N ASN A 165 -6.39 -5.98 -6.03
CA ASN A 165 -7.69 -5.67 -5.45
C ASN A 165 -8.42 -4.58 -6.24
N VAL A 166 -7.68 -3.58 -6.75
CA VAL A 166 -8.22 -2.60 -7.71
C VAL A 166 -8.80 -3.32 -8.93
N ALA A 167 -8.03 -4.21 -9.56
CA ALA A 167 -8.47 -4.92 -10.76
C ALA A 167 -9.73 -5.77 -10.55
N ILE A 168 -9.82 -6.48 -9.42
CA ILE A 168 -11.00 -7.29 -9.06
C ILE A 168 -12.24 -6.40 -8.92
N ASN A 169 -12.13 -5.25 -8.26
CA ASN A 169 -13.27 -4.35 -8.07
C ASN A 169 -13.70 -3.68 -9.39
N LEU A 170 -12.75 -3.28 -10.24
CA LEU A 170 -13.04 -2.71 -11.56
C LEU A 170 -13.84 -3.66 -12.46
N ALA A 171 -13.64 -4.98 -12.35
CA ALA A 171 -14.40 -5.97 -13.10
C ALA A 171 -15.91 -5.97 -12.75
N SER A 172 -16.28 -5.45 -11.57
CA SER A 172 -17.67 -5.41 -11.07
C SER A 172 -18.32 -4.02 -11.22
N ILE A 173 -17.56 -3.00 -11.64
CA ILE A 173 -18.06 -1.64 -11.84
C ILE A 173 -18.70 -1.50 -13.23
N SER A 174 -19.78 -0.72 -13.33
CA SER A 174 -20.45 -0.44 -14.62
C SER A 174 -20.07 0.91 -15.24
N ASP A 175 -19.50 1.83 -14.46
CA ASP A 175 -19.03 3.12 -14.98
C ASP A 175 -17.73 2.95 -15.77
N GLU A 176 -17.83 3.01 -17.09
CA GLU A 176 -16.70 2.81 -18.01
C GLU A 176 -15.67 3.95 -17.96
N ALA A 177 -16.06 5.17 -17.61
CA ALA A 177 -15.10 6.27 -17.45
C ALA A 177 -14.23 6.02 -16.21
N PHE A 178 -14.85 5.67 -15.09
CA PHE A 178 -14.14 5.30 -13.86
C PHE A 178 -13.23 4.08 -14.08
N LYS A 179 -13.72 3.05 -14.78
CA LYS A 179 -12.90 1.88 -15.11
C LYS A 179 -11.69 2.22 -15.97
N GLY A 180 -11.88 3.02 -17.02
CA GLY A 180 -10.81 3.44 -17.90
C GLY A 180 -9.71 4.20 -17.17
N GLU A 181 -10.11 5.16 -16.32
CA GLU A 181 -9.19 5.95 -15.50
C GLU A 181 -8.34 5.08 -14.57
N TYR A 182 -8.98 4.26 -13.72
CA TYR A 182 -8.26 3.44 -12.75
C TYR A 182 -7.49 2.28 -13.39
N ALA A 183 -7.94 1.75 -14.53
CA ALA A 183 -7.17 0.76 -15.27
C ALA A 183 -5.88 1.35 -15.84
N HIS A 184 -5.94 2.58 -16.37
CA HIS A 184 -4.77 3.32 -16.84
C HIS A 184 -3.81 3.61 -15.68
N GLU A 185 -4.32 4.14 -14.57
CA GLU A 185 -3.49 4.48 -13.41
C GLU A 185 -2.84 3.24 -12.77
N ARG A 186 -3.56 2.13 -12.72
CA ARG A 186 -3.02 0.83 -12.27
C ARG A 186 -1.82 0.40 -13.11
N GLU A 187 -1.96 0.43 -14.43
CA GLU A 187 -0.88 0.03 -15.35
C GLU A 187 0.34 0.97 -15.20
N ARG A 188 0.08 2.29 -15.19
CA ARG A 188 1.10 3.31 -15.01
C ARG A 188 1.89 3.12 -13.71
N LEU A 189 1.20 2.94 -12.59
CA LEU A 189 1.84 2.74 -11.29
C LEU A 189 2.62 1.42 -11.24
N SER A 190 2.08 0.33 -11.77
CA SER A 190 2.75 -0.97 -11.79
C SER A 190 4.08 -0.90 -12.55
N GLN A 191 4.08 -0.33 -13.76
CA GLN A 191 5.28 -0.18 -14.58
C GLN A 191 6.33 0.72 -13.92
N GLN A 192 5.91 1.88 -13.39
CA GLN A 192 6.81 2.81 -12.72
C GLN A 192 7.44 2.18 -11.47
N ALA A 193 6.66 1.44 -10.68
CA ALA A 193 7.14 0.79 -9.46
C ALA A 193 8.17 -0.30 -9.79
N GLN A 194 7.90 -1.13 -10.79
CA GLN A 194 8.83 -2.17 -11.24
C GLN A 194 10.15 -1.56 -11.74
N ALA A 195 10.08 -0.53 -12.59
CA ALA A 195 11.26 0.16 -13.11
C ALA A 195 12.09 0.79 -11.98
N LYS A 196 11.42 1.46 -11.02
CA LYS A 196 12.08 2.09 -9.87
C LYS A 196 12.74 1.05 -8.96
N ARG A 197 12.05 -0.04 -8.62
CA ARG A 197 12.64 -1.15 -7.85
C ARG A 197 13.89 -1.68 -8.54
N GLN A 198 13.87 -1.90 -9.85
CA GLN A 198 15.04 -2.36 -10.60
C GLN A 198 16.21 -1.36 -10.52
N ALA A 199 15.95 -0.06 -10.62
CA ALA A 199 16.99 0.97 -10.49
C ALA A 199 17.62 0.99 -9.08
N ILE A 200 16.80 0.84 -8.04
CA ILE A 200 17.25 0.74 -6.65
C ILE A 200 18.15 -0.48 -6.46
N LEU A 201 17.74 -1.66 -6.98
CA LEU A 201 18.54 -2.88 -6.86
C LEU A 201 19.90 -2.78 -7.58
N ARG A 202 19.97 -2.08 -8.71
CA ARG A 202 21.26 -1.77 -9.37
C ARG A 202 22.14 -0.88 -8.50
N THR A 203 21.56 0.17 -7.92
CA THR A 203 22.27 1.07 -6.99
C THR A 203 22.84 0.31 -5.79
N ILE A 204 22.10 -0.68 -5.29
CA ILE A 204 22.58 -1.54 -4.19
C ILE A 204 23.80 -2.37 -4.62
N ALA A 205 23.75 -2.99 -5.79
CA ALA A 205 24.88 -3.75 -6.32
C ALA A 205 26.14 -2.86 -6.47
N GLU A 206 25.98 -1.66 -7.04
CA GLU A 206 27.06 -0.69 -7.21
C GLU A 206 27.63 -0.17 -5.88
N ARG A 207 26.79 -0.03 -4.84
CA ARG A 207 27.24 0.41 -3.51
C ARG A 207 27.83 -0.73 -2.66
N HIS A 208 27.57 -1.99 -2.97
CA HIS A 208 28.16 -3.14 -2.28
C HIS A 208 29.60 -3.41 -2.69
N GLU A 209 29.97 -3.01 -3.91
CA GLU A 209 31.36 -2.90 -4.37
C GLU A 209 32.12 -1.78 -3.63
#